data_AF-A0A1J8R578-F1
#
_entry.id   AF-A0A1J8R578-F1
#
_cell.length_a   1.000
_cell.length_b   1.000
_cell.length_c   1.000
_cell.angle_alpha   90.00
_cell.angle_beta   90.00
_cell.angle_gamma   90.00
#
_symmetry.space_group_name_H-M   'P 1'
#
loop_
_entity.id
_entity.type
_entity.pdbx_description
1 polymer ?
#
loop_
_entity_poly.entity_id
_entity_poly.type
_entity_poly.pdbx_seq_one_letter_code
_entity_poly.pdbx_strand_id
1 'polypeptide(L)' 'MEEPQHWTLKKTHSGISISRFFNGEELFSHLDDDGRITASPSSKGITSWVFKPVNEE' A
#
# COMPACT_ATOMS: atom_id res chain seq x y z
N MET A 1 4.21 1.60 -26.79
CA MET A 1 3.03 1.59 -25.88
C MET A 1 3.51 0.95 -24.60
N GLU A 2 3.38 1.60 -23.45
CA GLU A 2 3.77 0.99 -22.17
C GLU A 2 2.80 -0.15 -21.82
N GLU A 3 3.32 -1.19 -21.18
CA GLU A 3 2.51 -2.31 -20.72
C GLU A 3 1.56 -1.84 -19.60
N PRO A 4 0.29 -2.31 -19.56
CA PRO A 4 -0.63 -1.96 -18.50
C PRO A 4 -0.07 -2.35 -17.13
N GLN A 5 -0.20 -1.46 -16.13
CA GLN A 5 0.13 -1.83 -14.76
C GLN A 5 -0.96 -2.71 -14.16
N HIS A 6 -0.56 -3.82 -13.56
CA HIS A 6 -1.45 -4.73 -12.85
C HIS A 6 -1.40 -4.46 -11.34
N TRP A 7 -2.57 -4.20 -10.76
CA TRP A 7 -2.73 -3.93 -9.34
C TRP A 7 -3.60 -5.00 -8.70
N THR A 8 -3.18 -5.48 -7.52
CA THR A 8 -3.96 -6.39 -6.68
C THR A 8 -4.46 -5.63 -5.46
N LEU A 9 -5.77 -5.67 -5.21
CA LEU A 9 -6.38 -5.10 -4.03
C LEU A 9 -7.06 -6.21 -3.22
N LYS A 10 -6.77 -6.26 -1.92
CA LYS A 10 -7.32 -7.28 -1.01
C LYS A 10 -7.78 -6.61 0.29
N LYS A 11 -9.00 -6.94 0.71
CA LYS A 11 -9.44 -6.63 2.07
C LYS A 11 -8.64 -7.49 3.05
N THR A 12 -8.15 -6.89 4.13
CA THR A 12 -7.51 -7.60 5.23
C THR A 12 -8.40 -7.50 6.48
N HIS A 13 -7.97 -8.08 7.60
CA HIS A 13 -8.68 -7.93 8.86
C HIS A 13 -8.68 -6.48 9.37
N SER A 14 -7.67 -5.69 8.97
CA SER A 14 -7.36 -4.36 9.51
C SER A 14 -7.20 -3.33 8.40
N GLY A 15 -8.07 -3.36 7.38
CA GLY A 15 -8.06 -2.41 6.27
C GLY A 15 -7.92 -3.05 4.88
N ILE A 16 -7.10 -2.45 4.02
CA ILE A 16 -6.91 -2.84 2.60
C ILE A 16 -5.42 -2.91 2.24
N SER A 17 -5.01 -4.02 1.66
CA SER A 17 -3.70 -4.20 1.05
C SER A 17 -3.76 -3.98 -0.46
N ILE A 18 -2.76 -3.29 -0.99
CA ILE A 18 -2.58 -2.97 -2.40
C ILE A 18 -1.18 -3.47 -2.79
N SER A 19 -1.05 -4.18 -3.91
CA SER A 19 0.26 -4.52 -4.47
C SER A 19 0.32 -4.35 -5.99
N ARG A 20 1.52 -4.14 -6.51
CA ARG A 20 1.83 -4.14 -7.95
C ARG A 20 3.23 -4.68 -8.21
N PHE A 21 3.44 -5.22 -9.40
CA PHE A 21 4.79 -5.51 -9.87
C PHE A 21 5.37 -4.28 -10.60
N PHE A 22 6.60 -3.92 -10.26
CA PHE A 22 7.36 -2.87 -10.92
C PHE A 22 8.81 -3.32 -11.05
N ASN A 23 9.34 -3.36 -12.29
CA ASN A 23 10.70 -3.82 -12.59
C ASN A 23 11.05 -5.21 -12.00
N GLY A 24 10.09 -6.13 -11.96
CA GLY A 24 10.29 -7.49 -11.44
C GLY A 24 10.17 -7.63 -9.92
N GLU A 25 9.93 -6.53 -9.20
CA GLU A 25 9.70 -6.53 -7.75
C GLU A 25 8.24 -6.25 -7.42
N GLU A 26 7.69 -6.96 -6.42
CA GLU A 26 6.37 -6.67 -5.90
C GLU A 26 6.45 -5.59 -4.82
N LEU A 27 5.79 -4.46 -5.08
CA LEU A 27 5.65 -3.36 -4.14
C LEU A 27 4.32 -3.50 -3.40
N PHE A 28 4.33 -3.25 -2.11
CA PHE A 28 3.16 -3.38 -1.25
C PHE A 28 2.82 -2.05 -0.58
N SER A 29 1.54 -1.83 -0.37
CA SER A 29 1.03 -0.82 0.54
C SER A 29 -0.18 -1.36 1.32
N HIS A 30 -0.38 -0.87 2.53
CA HIS A 30 -1.52 -1.22 3.37
C HIS A 30 -2.09 0.04 4.01
N LEU A 31 -3.38 0.30 3.78
CA LEU A 31 -4.16 1.31 4.48
C LEU A 31 -4.88 0.62 5.63
N ASP A 32 -4.58 1.01 6.86
CA ASP A 32 -5.25 0.49 8.05
C ASP A 32 -6.54 1.23 8.39
N ASP A 33 -7.32 0.68 9.32
CA ASP A 33 -8.61 1.23 9.74
C ASP A 33 -8.50 2.58 10.46
N ASP A 34 -7.31 2.92 10.96
CA ASP A 34 -6.99 4.22 11.58
C ASP A 34 -6.52 5.24 10.54
N GLY A 35 -6.52 4.90 9.25
CA GLY A 35 -6.10 5.77 8.16
C GLY A 35 -4.58 5.85 7.95
N ARG A 36 -3.78 4.98 8.58
CA ARG A 36 -2.32 4.95 8.39
C ARG A 36 -1.98 4.16 7.13
N ILE A 37 -0.98 4.65 6.38
CA ILE A 37 -0.49 4.00 5.17
C ILE A 37 0.91 3.46 5.42
N THR A 38 1.06 2.15 5.27
CA THR A 38 2.39 1.53 5.25
C THR A 38 2.75 1.17 3.82
N ALA A 39 4.03 1.32 3.47
CA ALA A 39 4.54 0.94 2.16
C ALA A 39 5.84 0.14 2.32
N SER A 40 6.01 -0.87 1.48
CA SER A 40 7.23 -1.68 1.51
C SER A 40 7.64 -2.18 0.13
N PRO A 41 8.95 -2.18 -0.18
CA PRO A 41 9.47 -2.84 -1.37
C PRO A 41 9.60 -4.36 -1.20
N SER A 42 9.22 -4.90 -0.04
CA SER A 42 9.14 -6.34 0.18
C SER A 42 8.01 -6.65 1.17
N SER A 43 7.47 -7.86 1.11
CA SER A 43 6.53 -8.37 2.12
C SER A 43 7.15 -8.48 3.54
N LYS A 44 8.45 -8.21 3.70
CA LYS A 44 9.22 -8.46 4.93
C LYS A 44 9.78 -7.21 5.63
N GLY A 45 9.67 -6.02 5.03
CA GLY A 45 10.31 -4.81 5.58
C GLY A 45 9.46 -3.56 5.35
N ILE A 46 8.77 -3.13 6.40
CA ILE A 46 7.76 -2.07 6.35
C ILE A 46 8.40 -0.70 6.62
N THR A 47 8.25 0.24 5.68
CA THR A 47 8.44 1.66 5.98
C THR A 47 7.04 2.26 6.19
N SER A 48 6.72 2.62 7.44
CA SER A 48 5.39 3.12 7.81
C SER A 48 5.36 4.64 7.78
N TRP A 49 4.36 5.22 7.11
CA TRP A 49 4.12 6.68 7.08
C TRP A 49 2.71 6.96 7.59
N VAL A 50 2.59 7.70 8.68
CA VAL A 50 1.27 8.13 9.15
C VAL A 50 0.90 9.40 8.39
N PHE A 51 0.00 9.28 7.42
CA PHE A 51 -0.67 10.44 6.85
C PHE A 51 -1.73 10.88 7.85
N LYS A 52 -1.49 12.00 8.54
CA LYS A 52 -2.57 12.64 9.29
C LYS A 52 -3.58 13.24 8.31
N PRO A 53 -4.88 12.96 8.47
CA PRO A 53 -5.91 13.66 7.71
C PRO A 53 -5.73 15.17 7.89
N VAL A 54 -5.76 15.93 6.80
CA VAL A 54 -5.63 17.40 6.85
C VAL A 54 -6.94 18.08 7.32
N ASN A 55 -8.00 17.28 7.55
CA ASN A 55 -9.34 17.75 7.87
C ASN A 55 -9.65 17.66 9.38
N GLU A 56 -8.64 17.71 10.26
CA GLU A 56 -8.89 17.95 11.68
C GLU A 56 -9.34 19.42 11.84
N GLU A 57 -10.64 19.64 12.08
CA GLU A 57 -11.20 20.93 12.54
C GLU A 57 -10.74 21.27 13.96
#